data_AF-A0A959WVH1-F1
#
_entry.id   AF-A0A959WVH1-F1
#
_cell.length_a   1.000
_cell.length_b   1.000
_cell.length_c   1.000
_cell.angle_alpha   90.00
_cell.angle_beta   90.00
_cell.angle_gamma   90.00
#
_symmetry.space_group_name_H-M   'P 1'
#
loop_
_entity.id
_entity.type
_entity.pdbx_description
1 polymer ?
#
loop_
_entity_poly.entity_id
_entity_poly.type
_entity_poly.pdbx_seq_one_letter_code
_entity_poly.pdbx_strand_id
1 'polypeptide(L)'
;MRSSPEFDLIAAIRDRLGERGRDDVRIGIGDDAAVVDEAGGARAVTVDAIVDGVAFRRSWCPPRAIGRKAAGAALSDLAAMGAEPSELYVWVGLPEDFSRDEALELCDGLADLAESSG
;
A
#
# COMPACT_ATOMS: atom_id res chain seq x y z
N MET A 1 25.45 -0.01 8.75
CA MET A 1 24.38 0.29 7.79
C MET A 1 24.00 1.75 8.02
N ARG A 2 24.08 2.64 7.03
CA ARG A 2 23.63 4.03 7.23
C ARG A 2 22.10 3.99 7.34
N SER A 3 21.53 4.57 8.40
CA SER A 3 20.09 4.76 8.48
C SER A 3 19.65 5.69 7.34
N SER A 4 18.57 5.34 6.65
CA SER A 4 17.89 6.26 5.72
C SER A 4 17.18 7.33 6.55
N PRO A 5 17.11 8.60 6.11
CA PRO A 5 16.28 9.62 6.74
C PRO A 5 14.82 9.17 6.95
N GLU A 6 14.34 8.28 6.08
CA GLU A 6 13.02 7.63 6.19
C GLU A 6 12.92 6.70 7.41
N PHE A 7 13.88 5.79 7.61
CA PHE A 7 13.88 4.88 8.76
C PHE A 7 14.02 5.64 10.08
N ASP A 8 14.78 6.73 10.10
CA ASP A 8 14.90 7.60 11.27
C ASP A 8 13.55 8.28 11.59
N LEU A 9 12.79 8.70 10.57
CA LEU A 9 11.45 9.26 10.73
C LEU A 9 10.45 8.20 11.24
N ILE A 10 10.47 6.99 10.68
CA ILE A 10 9.61 5.87 11.12
C ILE A 10 9.86 5.57 12.59
N ALA A 11 11.14 5.50 13.01
CA ALA A 11 11.51 5.30 14.41
C ALA A 11 10.96 6.43 15.30
N ALA A 12 11.11 7.69 14.89
CA ALA A 12 10.59 8.82 15.63
C ALA A 12 9.05 8.81 15.75
N ILE A 13 8.34 8.40 14.69
CA ILE A 13 6.87 8.22 14.72
C ILE A 13 6.48 7.13 15.71
N ARG A 14 7.17 5.97 15.66
CA ARG A 14 6.95 4.87 16.62
C ARG A 14 7.13 5.34 18.06
N ASP A 15 8.20 6.06 18.35
CA ASP A 15 8.48 6.60 19.70
C ASP A 15 7.42 7.63 20.13
N ARG A 16 6.93 8.45 19.19
CA ARG A 16 5.90 9.48 19.44
C ARG A 16 4.53 8.88 19.76
N LEU A 17 4.12 7.86 19.01
CA LEU A 17 2.84 7.18 19.19
C LEU A 17 2.88 6.16 20.35
N GLY A 18 4.08 5.68 20.67
CA GLY A 18 4.37 4.65 21.65
C GLY A 18 3.98 3.27 21.16
N GLU A 19 4.42 2.23 21.90
CA GLU A 19 3.94 0.85 21.72
C GLU A 19 2.53 0.65 22.29
N ARG A 20 1.64 1.64 22.15
CA ARG A 20 0.24 1.55 22.57
C ARG A 20 -0.59 0.70 21.60
N GLY A 21 -0.01 -0.40 21.13
CA GLY A 21 -0.75 -1.43 20.42
C GLY A 21 -1.77 -2.02 21.38
N ARG A 22 -2.97 -2.28 20.89
CA ARG A 22 -3.84 -3.25 21.55
C ARG A 22 -3.09 -4.59 21.64
N ASP A 23 -3.46 -5.43 22.61
CA ASP A 23 -2.82 -6.74 22.83
C ASP A 23 -2.92 -7.68 21.62
N ASP A 24 -3.78 -7.38 20.64
CA ASP A 24 -3.93 -8.13 19.40
C ASP A 24 -3.03 -7.66 18.26
N VAL A 25 -2.20 -6.62 18.42
CA VAL A 25 -1.22 -6.22 17.39
C VAL A 25 0.06 -7.03 17.55
N ARG A 26 0.21 -8.09 16.75
CA ARG A 26 1.38 -8.99 16.75
C ARG A 26 2.62 -8.34 16.16
N ILE A 27 2.47 -7.60 15.06
CA ILE A 27 3.55 -6.84 14.40
C ILE A 27 3.07 -5.40 14.22
N GLY A 28 3.81 -4.45 14.80
CA GLY A 28 3.49 -3.02 14.80
C GLY A 28 4.33 -2.20 13.80
N ILE A 29 4.53 -0.92 14.11
CA ILE A 29 5.25 0.03 13.26
C ILE A 29 6.72 -0.39 13.05
N GLY A 30 7.16 -0.46 11.80
CA GLY A 30 8.56 -0.65 11.41
C GLY A 30 8.88 -1.89 10.60
N ASP A 31 7.85 -2.67 10.24
CA ASP A 31 7.92 -3.78 9.28
C ASP A 31 7.11 -3.44 8.01
N ASP A 32 7.13 -4.31 7.00
CA ASP A 32 6.46 -4.06 5.70
C ASP A 32 4.92 -4.03 5.82
N ALA A 33 4.34 -4.70 6.82
CA ALA A 33 2.92 -4.58 7.15
C ALA A 33 2.66 -4.75 8.65
N ALA A 34 1.57 -4.18 9.14
CA ALA A 34 1.08 -4.50 10.48
C ALA A 34 0.40 -5.87 10.48
N VAL A 35 0.58 -6.65 11.54
CA VAL A 35 -0.12 -7.94 11.72
C VAL A 35 -0.97 -7.88 12.98
N VAL A 36 -2.26 -8.17 12.82
CA VAL A 36 -3.26 -8.15 13.89
C VAL A 36 -3.84 -9.56 14.07
N ASP A 37 -3.87 -10.03 15.30
CA ASP A 37 -4.50 -11.29 15.70
C ASP A 37 -6.02 -11.19 15.60
N GLU A 38 -6.63 -12.17 14.96
CA GLU A 38 -8.08 -12.28 14.80
C GLU A 38 -8.55 -13.67 15.21
N ALA A 39 -9.86 -13.83 15.44
CA ALA A 39 -10.42 -15.14 15.74
C ALA A 39 -10.17 -16.10 14.55
N GLY A 40 -9.31 -17.10 14.77
CA GLY A 40 -8.98 -18.10 13.75
C GLY A 40 -7.71 -17.83 12.94
N GLY A 41 -6.94 -16.77 13.24
CA GLY A 41 -5.69 -16.50 12.54
C GLY A 41 -5.08 -15.14 12.85
N ALA A 42 -4.45 -14.55 11.84
CA ALA A 42 -3.95 -13.19 11.88
C ALA A 42 -4.16 -12.54 10.50
N ARG A 43 -4.30 -11.22 10.48
CA ARG A 43 -4.45 -10.41 9.27
C ARG A 43 -3.25 -9.48 9.13
N ALA A 44 -2.61 -9.49 7.96
CA ALA A 44 -1.62 -8.49 7.59
C ALA A 44 -2.30 -7.31 6.89
N VAL A 45 -1.91 -6.09 7.24
CA VAL A 45 -2.48 -4.85 6.70
C VAL A 45 -1.34 -3.88 6.36
N THR A 46 -1.29 -3.47 5.10
CA THR A 46 -0.39 -2.41 4.60
C THR A 46 -1.21 -1.38 3.84
N VAL A 47 -0.67 -0.16 3.72
CA VAL A 47 -1.26 0.93 2.97
C VAL A 47 -0.16 1.69 2.25
N ASP A 48 -0.25 1.69 0.92
CA ASP A 48 0.65 2.43 0.05
C ASP A 48 -0.05 3.59 -0.64
N ALA A 49 0.71 4.66 -0.83
CA ALA A 49 0.31 5.79 -1.66
C ALA A 49 1.31 5.99 -2.80
N ILE A 50 0.81 5.98 -4.03
CA ILE A 50 1.58 6.43 -5.20
C ILE A 50 1.07 7.80 -5.66
N VAL A 51 1.99 8.74 -5.85
CA VAL A 51 1.66 10.15 -6.18
C VAL A 51 2.33 10.56 -7.48
N ASP A 52 1.60 11.25 -8.36
CA ASP A 52 2.15 11.84 -9.58
C ASP A 52 3.25 12.86 -9.22
N GLY A 53 4.39 12.80 -9.88
CA GLY A 53 5.57 13.60 -9.57
C GLY A 53 6.55 12.91 -8.63
N VAL A 54 6.10 11.89 -7.88
CA VAL A 54 6.90 11.14 -6.91
C VAL A 54 7.13 9.70 -7.39
N ALA A 55 6.06 8.92 -7.51
CA ALA A 55 6.11 7.49 -7.86
C ALA A 55 5.93 7.22 -9.36
N PHE A 56 5.28 8.13 -10.08
CA PHE A 56 5.05 8.06 -11.52
C PHE A 56 4.95 9.47 -12.11
N ARG A 57 4.83 9.57 -13.45
CA ARG A 57 4.35 10.78 -14.12
C ARG A 57 3.21 10.43 -15.06
N ARG A 58 2.08 11.13 -15.00
CA ARG A 58 0.96 10.88 -15.94
C ARG A 58 1.36 11.11 -17.40
N SER A 59 2.34 11.97 -17.66
CA SER A 59 2.83 12.28 -19.02
C SER A 59 3.47 11.11 -19.76
N TRP A 60 3.88 10.04 -19.06
CA TRP A 60 4.55 8.88 -19.66
C TRP A 60 4.02 7.52 -19.17
N CYS A 61 3.10 7.51 -18.20
CA CYS A 61 2.53 6.29 -17.63
C CYS A 61 1.03 6.25 -17.96
N PRO A 62 0.57 5.28 -18.77
CA PRO A 62 -0.86 5.09 -19.02
C PRO A 62 -1.62 4.83 -17.72
N PRO A 63 -2.89 5.26 -17.59
CA PRO A 63 -3.69 5.06 -16.38
C PRO A 63 -3.74 3.61 -15.91
N ARG A 64 -3.91 2.65 -16.82
CA ARG A 64 -3.88 1.21 -16.49
C ARG A 64 -2.56 0.74 -15.88
N ALA A 65 -1.43 1.29 -16.34
CA ALA A 65 -0.13 0.98 -15.75
C ALA A 65 0.03 1.63 -14.36
N ILE A 66 -0.55 2.82 -14.14
CA ILE A 66 -0.61 3.48 -12.84
C ILE A 66 -1.43 2.63 -11.86
N GLY A 67 -2.60 2.16 -12.27
CA GLY A 67 -3.45 1.26 -11.48
C GLY A 67 -2.73 -0.02 -11.06
N ARG A 68 -2.08 -0.71 -12.01
CA ARG A 68 -1.25 -1.89 -11.71
C ARG A 68 -0.14 -1.55 -10.72
N LYS A 69 0.55 -0.43 -10.88
CA LYS A 69 1.62 -0.01 -9.97
C LYS A 69 1.09 0.27 -8.56
N ALA A 70 -0.09 0.89 -8.43
CA ALA A 70 -0.71 1.19 -7.15
C ALA A 70 -1.02 -0.09 -6.36
N ALA A 71 -1.72 -1.05 -6.98
CA ALA A 71 -1.99 -2.35 -6.35
C ALA A 71 -0.69 -3.10 -6.03
N GLY A 72 0.31 -3.00 -6.91
CA GLY A 72 1.57 -3.72 -6.76
C GLY A 72 2.43 -3.27 -5.59
N ALA A 73 2.31 -2.00 -5.17
CA ALA A 73 3.00 -1.51 -3.98
C ALA A 73 2.51 -2.28 -2.73
N ALA A 74 1.21 -2.23 -2.46
CA ALA A 74 0.62 -2.92 -1.30
C ALA A 74 0.74 -4.45 -1.38
N LEU A 75 0.57 -5.05 -2.56
CA LEU A 75 0.72 -6.49 -2.73
C LEU A 75 2.16 -6.97 -2.51
N SER A 76 3.15 -6.13 -2.84
CA SER A 76 4.57 -6.45 -2.61
C SER A 76 4.87 -6.56 -1.11
N ASP A 77 4.35 -5.64 -0.30
CA ASP A 77 4.51 -5.66 1.16
C ASP A 77 3.86 -6.91 1.77
N LEU A 78 2.64 -7.26 1.33
CA LEU A 78 1.99 -8.50 1.78
C LEU A 78 2.81 -9.74 1.41
N ALA A 79 3.36 -9.77 0.20
CA ALA A 79 4.24 -10.87 -0.23
C ALA A 79 5.53 -10.95 0.60
N ALA A 80 6.12 -9.80 0.97
CA ALA A 80 7.29 -9.74 1.84
C ALA A 80 7.01 -10.31 3.25
N MET A 81 5.78 -10.10 3.75
CA MET A 81 5.29 -10.65 5.01
C MET A 81 4.85 -12.12 4.91
N GLY A 82 4.87 -12.72 3.72
CA GLY A 82 4.36 -14.08 3.48
C GLY A 82 2.85 -14.21 3.68
N ALA A 83 2.11 -13.11 3.53
CA ALA A 83 0.66 -13.08 3.66
C ALA A 83 -0.02 -13.40 2.32
N GLU A 84 -1.12 -14.14 2.37
CA GLU A 84 -2.02 -14.32 1.22
C GLU A 84 -2.92 -13.07 1.10
N PRO A 85 -2.98 -12.40 -0.07
CA PRO A 85 -3.89 -11.28 -0.30
C PRO A 85 -5.36 -11.68 -0.11
N SER A 86 -6.20 -10.73 0.31
CA SER A 86 -7.63 -10.99 0.49
C SER A 86 -8.52 -9.86 -0.03
N GLU A 87 -8.17 -8.62 0.28
CA GLU A 87 -8.97 -7.44 -0.01
C GLU A 87 -8.05 -6.29 -0.40
N LEU A 88 -8.46 -5.49 -1.38
CA LEU A 88 -7.79 -4.26 -1.77
C LEU A 88 -8.73 -3.06 -1.58
N TYR A 89 -8.37 -2.16 -0.68
CA TYR A 89 -9.07 -0.91 -0.46
C TYR A 89 -8.39 0.21 -1.24
N VAL A 90 -9.16 0.95 -2.03
CA VAL A 90 -8.62 1.99 -2.91
C VAL A 90 -9.20 3.35 -2.56
N TRP A 91 -8.31 4.30 -2.29
CA TRP A 91 -8.63 5.72 -2.28
C TRP A 91 -7.92 6.38 -3.46
N VAL A 92 -8.63 7.22 -4.21
CA VAL A 92 -8.08 7.91 -5.37
C VAL A 92 -8.44 9.40 -5.34
N GLY A 93 -7.42 10.24 -5.47
CA GLY A 93 -7.58 11.67 -5.74
C GLY A 93 -7.20 11.95 -7.20
N LEU A 94 -8.14 12.50 -7.98
CA LEU A 94 -7.94 12.80 -9.40
C LEU A 94 -7.97 14.33 -9.62
N PRO A 95 -7.07 14.88 -10.46
CA PRO A 95 -7.16 16.29 -10.86
C PRO A 95 -8.38 16.52 -11.78
N GLU A 96 -8.80 17.77 -11.92
CA GLU A 96 -9.99 18.15 -12.70
C GLU A 96 -9.91 17.75 -14.18
N ASP A 97 -8.70 17.64 -14.74
CA ASP A 97 -8.47 17.27 -16.13
C ASP A 97 -8.37 15.76 -16.37
N PHE A 98 -8.57 14.94 -15.33
CA PHE A 98 -8.57 13.48 -15.46
C PHE A 98 -9.91 13.00 -16.02
N SER A 99 -9.89 12.43 -17.21
CA SER A 99 -11.12 12.00 -17.88
C SER A 99 -11.74 10.77 -17.22
N ARG A 100 -13.03 10.56 -17.50
CA ARG A 100 -13.76 9.37 -17.05
C ARG A 100 -13.11 8.08 -17.58
N ASP A 101 -12.68 8.07 -18.84
CA ASP A 101 -12.13 6.88 -19.47
C ASP A 101 -10.76 6.53 -18.89
N GLU A 102 -9.92 7.54 -18.62
CA GLU A 102 -8.66 7.33 -17.90
C GLU A 102 -8.91 6.77 -16.49
N ALA A 103 -9.96 7.23 -15.79
CA ALA A 103 -10.29 6.72 -14.46
C ALA A 103 -10.70 5.26 -14.48
N LEU A 104 -11.46 4.84 -15.50
CA LEU A 104 -11.82 3.45 -15.71
C LEU A 104 -10.59 2.60 -16.07
N GLU A 105 -9.71 3.08 -16.95
CA GLU A 105 -8.46 2.37 -17.26
C GLU A 105 -7.58 2.18 -16.02
N LEU A 106 -7.52 3.17 -15.13
CA LEU A 106 -6.82 3.05 -13.85
C LEU A 106 -7.43 1.94 -12.99
N CYS A 107 -8.77 1.89 -12.88
CA CYS A 107 -9.48 0.83 -12.19
C CYS A 107 -9.24 -0.55 -12.81
N ASP A 108 -9.22 -0.65 -14.15
CA ASP A 108 -8.89 -1.89 -14.85
C ASP A 108 -7.49 -2.37 -14.46
N GLY A 109 -6.52 -1.45 -14.36
CA GLY A 109 -5.17 -1.77 -13.93
C GLY A 109 -5.07 -2.30 -12.50
N LEU A 110 -5.83 -1.72 -11.58
CA LEU A 110 -5.95 -2.23 -10.20
C LEU A 110 -6.54 -3.65 -10.20
N ALA A 111 -7.65 -3.84 -10.90
CA ALA A 111 -8.35 -5.12 -10.99
C ALA A 111 -7.49 -6.22 -11.61
N ASP A 112 -6.80 -5.94 -12.72
CA ASP A 112 -5.93 -6.91 -13.40
C ASP A 112 -4.86 -7.48 -12.46
N LEU A 113 -4.27 -6.62 -11.61
CA LEU A 113 -3.21 -7.06 -10.73
C LEU A 113 -3.78 -7.81 -9.53
N ALA A 114 -4.87 -7.32 -8.94
CA ALA A 114 -5.58 -8.01 -7.86
C ALA A 114 -5.99 -9.43 -8.31
N GLU A 115 -6.71 -9.56 -9.43
CA GLU A 115 -7.15 -10.87 -9.96
C GLU A 115 -6.00 -11.84 -10.21
N SER A 116 -4.85 -11.32 -10.68
CA SER A 116 -3.67 -12.16 -10.93
C SER A 116 -2.90 -12.58 -9.67
N SER A 117 -3.22 -11.98 -8.51
CA SER A 117 -2.48 -12.17 -7.25
C SER A 117 -3.23 -13.00 -6.20
N GLY A 118 -4.50 -13.36 -6.48
CA GLY A 118 -5.40 -14.06 -5.55
C GLY A 118 -6.38 -13.11 -4.86
#